data_AF-A0A3D1RS32-F1
#
_entry.id   AF-A0A3D1RS32-F1
#
_cell.length_a   1.000
_cell.length_b   1.000
_cell.length_c   1.000
_cell.angle_alpha   90.00
_cell.angle_beta   90.00
_cell.angle_gamma   90.00
#
_symmetry.space_group_name_H-M   'P 1'
#
loop_
_entity.id
_entity.type
_entity.pdbx_description
1 polymer ?
#
loop_
_entity_poly.entity_id
_entity_poly.type
_entity_poly.pdbx_seq_one_letter_code
_entity_poly.pdbx_strand_id
1 'polypeptide(L)'
;MASVEAKDFATAADEVMTPSNARVEMVNVGGQRVMKLTAQPGWKWSTDIKPMIGTESCEAKHIGVIVEGAITCRHDDGTEVTYSAGSAYAIE
;
A
#
# COMPACT_ATOMS: atom_id res chain seq x y z
N MET A 1 16.11 17.69 18.03
CA MET A 1 15.45 16.68 17.18
C MET A 1 15.86 15.32 17.68
N ALA A 2 14.94 14.37 17.80
CA ALA A 2 15.31 13.01 18.15
C ALA A 2 16.23 12.46 17.04
N SER A 3 17.32 11.79 17.41
CA SER A 3 18.23 11.16 16.44
C SER A 3 17.64 9.88 15.82
N VAL A 4 16.56 9.36 16.42
CA VAL A 4 15.84 8.17 15.99
C VAL A 4 14.35 8.44 16.17
N GLU A 5 13.58 8.15 15.12
CA GLU A 5 12.12 8.19 15.15
C GLU A 5 11.58 6.78 14.90
N ALA A 6 10.59 6.37 15.68
CA ALA A 6 9.87 5.12 15.50
C ALA A 6 8.39 5.38 15.75
N LYS A 7 7.55 4.93 14.83
CA LYS A 7 6.09 4.93 14.99
C LYS A 7 5.56 3.54 14.75
N ASP A 8 4.59 3.17 15.57
CA ASP A 8 3.86 1.93 15.44
C ASP A 8 2.52 2.20 14.73
N PHE A 9 2.20 1.39 13.72
CA PHE A 9 0.98 1.57 12.93
C PHE A 9 -0.31 1.33 13.75
N ALA A 10 -0.27 0.48 14.79
CA ALA A 10 -1.46 0.15 15.56
C ALA A 10 -1.81 1.22 16.61
N THR A 11 -0.79 1.90 17.14
CA THR A 11 -0.95 2.83 18.28
C THR A 11 -0.66 4.29 17.94
N ALA A 12 0.04 4.56 16.84
CA ALA A 12 0.48 5.90 16.45
C ALA A 12 0.26 6.19 14.95
N ALA A 13 -0.74 5.58 14.33
CA ALA A 13 -1.16 5.94 12.97
C ALA A 13 -1.60 7.40 12.90
N ASP A 14 -1.03 8.15 11.95
CA ASP A 14 -1.42 9.52 11.66
C ASP A 14 -2.72 9.56 10.84
N GLU A 15 -2.95 8.54 10.00
CA GLU A 15 -4.16 8.39 9.19
C GLU A 15 -4.51 6.90 9.03
N VAL A 16 -5.80 6.57 9.08
CA VAL A 16 -6.32 5.22 8.82
C VAL A 16 -7.48 5.30 7.85
N MET A 17 -7.39 4.57 6.74
CA MET A 17 -8.43 4.43 5.74
C MET A 17 -8.87 2.97 5.64
N THR A 18 -10.16 2.72 5.45
CA THR A 18 -10.70 1.37 5.28
C THR A 18 -11.52 1.27 4.00
N PRO A 19 -10.89 1.41 2.81
CA PRO A 19 -11.58 1.18 1.54
C PRO A 19 -11.99 -0.29 1.43
N SER A 20 -13.04 -0.59 0.66
CA SER A 20 -13.64 -1.92 0.53
C SER A 20 -12.62 -3.07 0.56
N ASN A 21 -12.74 -3.96 1.55
CA ASN A 21 -11.87 -5.12 1.75
C ASN A 21 -10.36 -4.82 1.96
N ALA A 22 -10.00 -3.59 2.30
CA ALA A 22 -8.65 -3.21 2.67
C ALA A 22 -8.63 -2.27 3.88
N ARG A 23 -7.49 -2.27 4.55
CA ARG A 23 -7.15 -1.32 5.60
C ARG A 23 -5.78 -0.73 5.28
N VAL A 24 -5.71 0.60 5.25
CA VAL A 24 -4.49 1.34 5.02
C VAL A 24 -4.21 2.17 6.27
N GLU A 25 -3.05 1.96 6.85
CA GLU A 25 -2.57 2.71 8.01
C GLU A 25 -1.33 3.50 7.57
N MET A 26 -1.30 4.80 7.85
CA MET A 26 -0.19 5.66 7.46
C MET A 26 0.45 6.30 8.69
N VAL A 27 1.79 6.34 8.67
CA VAL A 27 2.60 7.06 9.65
C VAL A 27 3.58 7.98 8.92
N ASN A 28 3.87 9.13 9.52
CA ASN A 28 4.93 10.02 9.09
C ASN A 28 6.15 9.84 10.00
N VAL A 29 7.24 9.28 9.47
CA VAL A 29 8.49 9.00 10.20
C VAL A 29 9.65 9.56 9.38
N GLY A 30 10.54 10.32 10.01
CA GLY A 30 11.69 10.91 9.31
C GLY A 30 11.30 11.86 8.17
N GLY A 31 10.14 12.50 8.27
CA GLY A 31 9.59 13.37 7.21
C GLY A 31 9.03 12.64 5.99
N GLN A 32 8.93 11.30 6.02
CA GLN A 32 8.35 10.51 4.95
C GLN A 32 7.07 9.80 5.40
N ARG A 33 6.12 9.67 4.48
CA ARG A 33 4.89 8.90 4.68
C ARG A 33 5.17 7.43 4.41
N VAL A 34 4.97 6.59 5.42
CA VAL A 34 5.04 5.12 5.31
C VAL A 34 3.64 4.56 5.46
N MET A 35 3.26 3.60 4.62
CA MET A 35 1.91 3.04 4.58
C MET A 35 1.96 1.53 4.77
N LYS A 36 1.04 1.02 5.58
CA LYS A 36 0.78 -0.41 5.72
C LYS A 36 -0.58 -0.71 5.10
N LEU A 37 -0.58 -1.45 3.99
CA LEU A 37 -1.78 -1.96 3.33
C LEU A 37 -2.03 -3.40 3.79
N THR A 38 -3.22 -3.64 4.33
CA THR A 38 -3.75 -4.99 4.60
C THR A 38 -4.96 -5.20 3.70
N ALA A 39 -4.82 -6.02 2.67
CA ALA A 39 -5.89 -6.34 1.72
C ALA A 39 -6.41 -7.76 1.99
N GLN A 40 -7.73 -7.93 1.99
CA GLN A 40 -8.36 -9.24 2.10
C GLN A 40 -8.33 -9.97 0.75
N PRO A 41 -8.38 -11.32 0.74
CA PRO A 41 -8.48 -12.07 -0.50
C PRO A 41 -9.65 -11.61 -1.37
N GLY A 42 -9.39 -11.42 -2.67
CA GLY A 42 -10.37 -10.90 -3.62
C GLY A 42 -10.36 -9.37 -3.79
N TRP A 43 -9.60 -8.63 -2.96
CA TRP A 43 -9.38 -7.20 -3.17
C TRP A 43 -8.78 -6.92 -4.54
N LYS A 44 -9.30 -5.90 -5.22
CA LYS A 44 -8.79 -5.47 -6.52
C LYS A 44 -8.89 -3.95 -6.65
N TRP A 45 -7.79 -3.33 -7.08
CA TRP A 45 -7.70 -1.87 -7.22
C TRP A 45 -8.84 -1.28 -8.06
N SER A 46 -9.16 -1.90 -9.20
CA SER A 46 -10.20 -1.42 -10.12
C SER A 46 -11.63 -1.43 -9.55
N THR A 47 -11.88 -2.24 -8.53
CA THR A 47 -13.21 -2.37 -7.90
C THR A 47 -13.27 -1.64 -6.57
N ASP A 48 -12.21 -1.71 -5.79
CA ASP A 48 -12.21 -1.28 -4.39
C ASP A 48 -11.59 0.11 -4.18
N ILE A 49 -10.71 0.57 -5.10
CA ILE A 49 -10.02 1.87 -4.99
C ILE A 49 -10.44 2.84 -6.09
N LYS A 50 -10.58 2.38 -7.33
CA LYS A 50 -10.97 3.21 -8.48
C LYS A 50 -12.20 4.10 -8.20
N PRO A 51 -13.30 3.64 -7.58
CA PRO A 51 -14.44 4.50 -7.28
C PRO A 51 -14.13 5.66 -6.32
N MET A 52 -13.09 5.53 -5.50
CA MET A 52 -12.68 6.54 -4.52
C MET A 52 -11.71 7.57 -5.12
N ILE A 53 -10.77 7.15 -5.97
CA ILE A 53 -9.72 8.00 -6.55
C ILE A 53 -10.16 8.60 -7.90
N GLY A 54 -11.00 7.90 -8.66
CA GLY A 54 -11.51 8.36 -9.96
C GLY A 54 -10.55 8.21 -11.14
N THR A 55 -9.36 7.66 -10.94
CA THR A 55 -8.38 7.37 -12.01
C THR A 55 -8.51 5.94 -12.53
N GLU A 56 -7.96 5.65 -13.72
CA GLU A 56 -7.95 4.29 -14.30
C GLU A 56 -6.88 3.37 -13.66
N SER A 57 -5.79 3.95 -13.15
CA SER A 57 -4.70 3.28 -12.43
C SER A 57 -4.17 4.18 -11.30
N CYS A 58 -3.31 3.65 -10.43
CA CYS A 58 -2.69 4.45 -9.38
C CYS A 58 -1.54 5.27 -9.96
N GLU A 59 -1.63 6.61 -9.88
CA GLU A 59 -0.58 7.52 -10.39
C GLU A 59 0.58 7.74 -9.38
N ALA A 60 0.53 7.07 -8.23
CA ALA A 60 1.55 7.19 -7.21
C ALA A 60 2.67 6.17 -7.43
N LYS A 61 3.92 6.63 -7.28
CA LYS A 61 5.07 5.73 -7.18
C LYS A 61 4.97 4.92 -5.90
N HIS A 62 5.09 3.60 -6.01
CA HIS A 62 5.12 2.72 -4.85
C HIS A 62 6.43 1.97 -4.79
N ILE A 63 7.05 2.01 -3.60
CA ILE A 63 8.10 1.08 -3.22
C ILE A 63 7.66 0.40 -1.93
N GLY A 64 7.77 -0.92 -1.88
CA GLY A 64 7.22 -1.67 -0.77
C GLY A 64 7.79 -3.07 -0.64
N VAL A 65 7.42 -3.70 0.47
CA VAL A 65 7.72 -5.10 0.77
C VAL A 65 6.43 -5.82 1.13
N ILE A 66 6.30 -7.06 0.68
CA ILE A 66 5.21 -7.93 1.11
C ILE A 66 5.64 -8.61 2.40
N VAL A 67 4.95 -8.29 3.50
CA VAL A 67 5.21 -8.92 4.81
C VAL A 67 4.57 -10.30 4.87
N GLU A 68 3.36 -10.43 4.34
CA GLU A 68 2.57 -11.67 4.37
C GLU A 68 1.64 -11.75 3.15
N GLY A 69 1.29 -12.97 2.75
CA GLY A 69 0.36 -13.22 1.64
C GLY A 69 0.99 -13.05 0.27
N ALA A 70 0.14 -12.81 -0.74
CA ALA A 70 0.55 -12.53 -2.11
C ALA A 70 -0.44 -11.58 -2.79
N ILE A 71 0.07 -10.77 -3.71
CA ILE A 71 -0.72 -9.81 -4.49
C ILE A 71 -0.20 -9.78 -5.92
N THR A 72 -1.11 -9.72 -6.89
CA THR A 72 -0.76 -9.55 -8.30
C THR A 72 -1.00 -8.10 -8.70
N CYS A 73 0.03 -7.46 -9.22
CA CYS A 73 -0.05 -6.15 -9.84
C CYS A 73 -0.06 -6.32 -11.35
N ARG A 74 -1.01 -5.64 -12.02
CA ARG A 74 -1.08 -5.56 -13.48
C ARG A 74 -1.03 -4.09 -13.88
N HIS A 75 -0.04 -3.74 -14.69
CA HIS A 75 0.16 -2.40 -15.23
C HIS A 75 -0.59 -2.21 -16.55
N ASP A 76 -0.74 -0.93 -16.93
CA ASP A 76 -1.43 -0.51 -18.15
C ASP A 76 -0.69 -0.95 -19.43
N ASP A 77 0.62 -1.17 -19.35
CA ASP A 77 1.45 -1.74 -20.43
C ASP A 77 1.24 -3.25 -20.63
N GLY A 78 0.43 -3.88 -19.78
CA GLY A 78 0.15 -5.31 -19.78
C GLY A 78 1.11 -6.15 -18.96
N THR A 79 2.15 -5.56 -18.36
CA THR A 79 3.05 -6.24 -17.43
C THR A 79 2.26 -6.71 -16.21
N GLU A 80 2.45 -7.98 -15.84
CA GLU A 80 1.80 -8.58 -14.68
C GLU A 80 2.85 -9.29 -13.82
N VAL A 81 2.86 -8.96 -12.53
CA VAL A 81 3.81 -9.53 -11.56
C VAL A 81 3.07 -9.88 -10.27
N THR A 82 3.29 -11.09 -9.78
CA THR A 82 2.84 -11.52 -8.46
C THR A 82 3.98 -11.39 -7.46
N TYR A 83 3.74 -10.62 -6.40
CA TYR A 83 4.63 -10.48 -5.26
C TYR A 83 4.12 -11.34 -4.10
N SER A 84 5.01 -11.99 -3.37
CA SER A 84 4.70 -12.81 -2.19
C SER A 84 5.54 -12.40 -0.99
N ALA A 85 5.21 -12.87 0.20
CA ALA A 85 5.95 -12.59 1.44
C ALA A 85 7.48 -12.66 1.25
N GLY A 86 8.17 -11.59 1.62
CA GLY A 86 9.62 -11.41 1.42
C GLY A 86 10.01 -10.71 0.12
N SER A 87 9.07 -10.50 -0.81
CA SER A 87 9.33 -9.75 -2.05
C SER A 87 9.41 -8.25 -1.77
N ALA A 88 10.39 -7.58 -2.34
CA ALA A 88 10.42 -6.14 -2.51
C ALA A 88 9.97 -5.79 -3.94
N TYR A 89 9.19 -4.72 -4.10
CA TYR A 89 8.68 -4.30 -5.40
C TYR A 89 8.76 -2.79 -5.58
N ALA A 90 8.77 -2.37 -6.85
CA ALA A 90 8.63 -0.99 -7.27
C ALA A 90 7.58 -0.90 -8.37
N ILE A 91 6.72 0.11 -8.29
CA ILE A 91 5.71 0.47 -9.28
C ILE A 91 5.96 1.94 -9.62
N GLU A 92 6.15 2.23 -10.91
CA GLU A 92 6.44 3.56 -11.45
C GLU A 92 5.31 4.12 -12.30
#